data_AF-A0A9E1QIY4-F1
#
_entry.id   AF-A0A9E1QIY4-F1
#
_cell.length_a   1.000
_cell.length_b   1.000
_cell.length_c   1.000
_cell.angle_alpha   90.00
_cell.angle_beta   90.00
_cell.angle_gamma   90.00
#
_symmetry.space_group_name_H-M   'P 1'
#
loop_
_entity.id
_entity.type
_entity.pdbx_description
1 polymer ?
#
loop_
_entity_poly.entity_id
_entity_poly.type
_entity_poly.pdbx_seq_one_letter_code
_entity_poly.pdbx_strand_id
1 'polypeptide(L)'
;MHAAGVPRALVSGTSDDNTLALLKAGGPGLVVPFLRPYGGDVHAGNWFRHPDALPYLKARWRPDRYAGIGEFNLHQVNSADSETVRAVARMTAETNRLLHVHADSQVIEAIFAHTPDARILWAHAGMADPPEVIARTLAAHENLWAEI
;
A
#
# COMPACT_ATOMS: atom_id res chain seq x y z
N MET A 1 -5.66 -3.12 -22.49
CA MET A 1 -4.99 -1.90 -22.00
C MET A 1 -4.66 -0.94 -23.13
N HIS A 2 -3.82 -1.31 -24.10
CA HIS A 2 -3.46 -0.40 -25.20
C HIS A 2 -4.65 0.07 -26.05
N ALA A 3 -5.60 -0.82 -26.38
CA ALA A 3 -6.82 -0.45 -27.11
C ALA A 3 -7.69 0.58 -26.37
N ALA A 4 -7.55 0.68 -25.04
CA ALA A 4 -8.22 1.66 -24.19
C ALA A 4 -7.32 2.88 -23.88
N GLY A 5 -6.16 3.01 -24.52
CA GLY A 5 -5.22 4.10 -24.28
C GLY A 5 -4.50 4.05 -22.92
N VAL A 6 -4.56 2.93 -22.19
CA VAL A 6 -3.94 2.79 -20.87
C VAL A 6 -2.50 2.29 -21.04
N PRO A 7 -1.47 3.11 -20.71
CA PRO A 7 -0.08 2.77 -20.98
C PRO A 7 0.53 1.86 -19.89
N ARG A 8 0.03 1.95 -18.65
CA ARG A 8 0.53 1.21 -17.48
C ARG A 8 -0.61 0.95 -16.50
N ALA A 9 -0.49 -0.09 -15.69
CA ALA A 9 -1.39 -0.37 -14.58
C ALA A 9 -0.60 -0.70 -13.33
N LEU A 10 -1.03 -0.14 -12.20
CA LEU A 10 -0.66 -0.63 -10.88
C LEU A 10 -1.36 -1.98 -10.67
N VAL A 11 -0.60 -3.00 -10.28
CA VAL A 11 -1.12 -4.36 -10.05
C VAL A 11 -0.73 -4.84 -8.66
N SER A 12 -1.72 -5.31 -7.93
CA SER A 12 -1.58 -5.79 -6.56
C SER A 12 -2.50 -6.99 -6.30
N GLY A 13 -1.94 -8.21 -6.35
CA GLY A 13 -2.67 -9.46 -6.13
C GLY A 13 -2.52 -10.02 -4.71
N THR A 14 -3.56 -10.69 -4.21
CA THR A 14 -3.55 -11.41 -2.91
C THR A 14 -2.48 -12.50 -2.84
N SER A 15 -2.07 -13.04 -3.99
CA SER A 15 -0.81 -13.78 -4.13
C SER A 15 0.16 -12.96 -4.98
N ASP A 16 1.35 -12.71 -4.45
CA ASP A 16 2.45 -12.07 -5.16
C ASP A 16 2.82 -12.82 -6.45
N ASP A 17 2.66 -14.15 -6.49
CA ASP A 17 2.96 -14.96 -7.67
C ASP A 17 2.11 -14.55 -8.88
N ASN A 18 0.85 -14.14 -8.65
CA ASN A 18 -0.03 -13.65 -9.72
C ASN A 18 0.41 -12.26 -10.21
N THR A 19 0.83 -11.37 -9.31
CA THR A 19 1.42 -10.07 -9.68
C THR A 19 2.66 -10.27 -10.53
N LEU A 20 3.54 -11.21 -10.16
CA LEU A 20 4.76 -11.54 -10.89
C LEU A 20 4.48 -12.21 -12.24
N ALA A 21 3.46 -13.07 -12.32
CA ALA A 21 3.02 -13.66 -13.58
C ALA A 21 2.54 -12.58 -14.57
N LEU A 22 1.75 -11.61 -14.10
CA LEU A 22 1.31 -10.47 -14.90
C LEU A 22 2.47 -9.56 -15.30
N LEU A 23 3.40 -9.27 -14.39
CA LEU A 23 4.60 -8.49 -14.69
C LEU A 23 5.42 -9.14 -15.82
N LYS A 24 5.59 -10.46 -15.77
CA LYS A 24 6.30 -11.23 -16.80
C LYS A 24 5.54 -11.24 -18.14
N ALA A 25 4.22 -11.39 -18.10
CA ALA A 25 3.40 -11.51 -19.30
C ALA A 25 3.09 -10.16 -19.99
N GLY A 26 2.97 -9.08 -19.22
CA GLY A 26 2.53 -7.76 -19.71
C GLY A 26 3.55 -7.01 -20.56
N GLY A 27 4.81 -7.46 -20.57
CA GLY A 27 5.90 -6.78 -21.26
C GLY A 27 6.44 -5.56 -20.50
N PRO A 28 7.58 -4.98 -20.96
CA PRO A 28 8.27 -3.93 -20.23
C PRO A 28 7.40 -2.69 -19.97
N GLY A 29 7.34 -2.27 -18.71
CA GLY A 29 6.70 -1.02 -18.30
C GLY A 29 5.18 -1.07 -18.16
N LEU A 30 4.48 -2.08 -18.68
CA LEU A 30 3.01 -2.15 -18.61
C LEU A 30 2.51 -2.34 -17.17
N VAL A 31 3.20 -3.16 -16.38
CA VAL A 31 2.80 -3.48 -15.01
C VAL A 31 3.70 -2.74 -14.02
N VAL A 32 3.08 -2.02 -13.09
CA VAL A 32 3.70 -1.38 -11.94
C VAL A 32 3.34 -2.21 -10.70
N PRO A 33 4.20 -3.14 -10.26
CA PRO A 33 3.82 -4.13 -9.25
C PRO A 33 3.89 -3.54 -7.85
N PHE A 34 2.90 -3.87 -7.03
CA PHE A 34 2.91 -3.67 -5.59
C PHE A 34 2.87 -5.02 -4.87
N LEU A 35 3.63 -5.13 -3.79
CA LEU A 35 3.66 -6.33 -2.95
C LEU A 35 2.56 -6.26 -1.89
N ARG A 36 1.66 -7.25 -1.82
CA ARG A 36 0.68 -7.34 -0.73
C ARG A 36 1.25 -8.10 0.46
N PRO A 37 0.76 -7.82 1.68
CA PRO A 37 1.13 -8.58 2.87
C PRO A 37 0.34 -9.89 3.04
N TYR A 38 -0.42 -10.33 2.03
CA TYR A 38 -1.36 -11.45 2.13
C TYR A 38 -0.77 -12.75 1.54
N GLY A 39 -1.21 -13.88 2.07
CA GLY A 39 -0.81 -15.21 1.62
C GLY A 39 -1.00 -16.27 2.70
N GLY A 40 -1.40 -17.48 2.32
CA GLY A 40 -1.75 -18.53 3.28
C GLY A 40 -2.87 -18.07 4.21
N ASP A 41 -2.63 -18.14 5.53
CA ASP A 41 -3.57 -17.69 6.57
C ASP A 41 -3.49 -16.17 6.84
N VAL A 42 -2.57 -15.45 6.19
CA VAL A 42 -2.45 -13.99 6.30
C VAL A 42 -3.42 -13.31 5.32
N HIS A 43 -4.33 -12.50 5.85
CA HIS A 43 -5.38 -11.83 5.10
C HIS A 43 -5.64 -10.39 5.61
N ALA A 44 -6.49 -9.65 4.90
CA ALA A 44 -6.80 -8.24 5.18
C ALA A 44 -7.16 -7.93 6.64
N GLY A 45 -7.92 -8.83 7.27
CA GLY A 45 -8.33 -8.70 8.66
C GLY A 45 -7.27 -9.01 9.72
N ASN A 46 -6.09 -9.56 9.38
CA ASN A 46 -5.12 -10.01 10.39
C ASN A 46 -3.65 -9.63 10.15
N TRP A 47 -3.24 -9.19 8.94
CA TRP A 47 -1.84 -9.06 8.57
C TRP A 47 -0.99 -8.20 9.53
N PHE A 48 -1.55 -7.10 10.04
CA PHE A 48 -0.87 -6.17 10.93
C PHE A 48 -0.49 -6.77 12.30
N ARG A 49 -1.05 -7.92 12.67
CA ARG A 49 -0.74 -8.66 13.91
C ARG A 49 -0.31 -10.10 13.67
N HIS A 50 -0.37 -10.58 12.44
CA HIS A 50 -0.01 -11.96 12.13
C HIS A 50 1.52 -12.09 12.13
N PRO A 51 2.10 -13.06 12.88
CA PRO A 51 3.55 -13.18 13.02
C PRO A 51 4.27 -13.40 11.69
N ASP A 52 3.63 -14.05 10.73
CA ASP A 52 4.24 -14.36 9.42
C ASP A 52 4.21 -13.21 8.40
N ALA A 53 3.42 -12.15 8.62
CA ALA A 53 3.24 -11.08 7.63
C ALA A 53 4.54 -10.30 7.38
N LEU A 54 5.22 -9.85 8.44
CA LEU A 54 6.45 -9.08 8.30
C LEU A 54 7.62 -9.92 7.76
N PRO A 55 7.87 -11.17 8.24
CA PRO A 55 8.84 -12.07 7.62
C PRO A 55 8.58 -12.31 6.13
N TYR A 56 7.32 -12.56 5.75
CA TYR A 56 6.93 -12.73 4.35
C TYR A 56 7.30 -11.51 3.49
N LEU A 57 6.94 -10.31 3.96
CA LEU A 57 7.22 -9.06 3.25
C LEU A 57 8.73 -8.85 3.11
N LYS A 58 9.50 -9.00 4.19
CA LYS A 58 10.96 -8.83 4.16
C LYS A 58 11.63 -9.81 3.19
N ALA A 59 11.17 -11.06 3.12
CA ALA A 59 11.72 -12.05 2.21
C ALA A 59 11.49 -11.69 0.73
N ARG A 60 10.31 -11.15 0.40
CA ARG A 60 9.91 -10.82 -0.98
C ARG A 60 10.23 -9.40 -1.41
N TRP A 61 10.43 -8.48 -0.46
CA TRP A 61 10.64 -7.06 -0.76
C TRP A 61 11.88 -6.87 -1.62
N ARG A 62 11.67 -6.26 -2.78
CA ARG A 62 12.70 -5.93 -3.76
C ARG A 62 12.39 -4.53 -4.29
N PRO A 63 12.97 -3.47 -3.70
CA PRO A 63 12.63 -2.11 -4.08
C PRO A 63 13.05 -1.76 -5.51
N ASP A 64 13.90 -2.55 -6.16
CA ASP A 64 14.21 -2.47 -7.59
C ASP A 64 13.07 -3.02 -8.48
N ARG A 65 12.20 -3.87 -7.92
CA ARG A 65 11.06 -4.49 -8.61
C ARG A 65 9.74 -3.82 -8.30
N TYR A 66 9.44 -3.64 -7.01
CA TYR A 66 8.15 -3.15 -6.54
C TYR A 66 8.14 -1.64 -6.41
N ALA A 67 7.07 -1.01 -6.88
CA ALA A 67 6.84 0.41 -6.69
C ALA A 67 6.31 0.74 -5.29
N GLY A 68 5.76 -0.24 -4.58
CA GLY A 68 5.23 -0.08 -3.23
C GLY A 68 4.73 -1.37 -2.58
N ILE A 69 4.21 -1.23 -1.37
CA ILE A 69 3.54 -2.29 -0.60
C ILE A 69 2.07 -1.92 -0.43
N GLY A 70 1.18 -2.87 -0.70
CA GLY A 70 -0.27 -2.70 -0.68
C GLY A 70 -0.91 -3.14 -2.01
N GLU A 71 -2.20 -2.95 -2.23
CA GLU A 71 -3.18 -2.42 -1.30
C GLU A 71 -3.29 -3.29 -0.04
N PHE A 72 -3.25 -2.67 1.14
CA PHE A 72 -3.55 -3.36 2.39
C PHE A 72 -4.62 -2.62 3.19
N ASN A 73 -5.36 -3.38 4.00
CA ASN A 73 -6.48 -2.85 4.76
C ASN A 73 -6.07 -2.59 6.21
N LEU A 74 -6.48 -1.43 6.72
CA LEU A 74 -6.43 -1.08 8.14
C LEU A 74 -7.77 -0.40 8.47
N HIS A 75 -8.59 -1.09 9.27
CA HIS A 75 -9.96 -0.63 9.58
C HIS A 75 -10.07 0.11 10.91
N GLN A 76 -9.01 0.11 11.71
CA GLN A 76 -8.99 0.72 13.04
C GLN A 76 -7.70 1.51 13.19
N VAL A 77 -7.77 2.73 13.70
CA VAL A 77 -6.59 3.58 13.93
C VAL A 77 -5.51 2.87 14.74
N ASN A 78 -5.89 2.10 15.77
CA ASN A 78 -4.96 1.34 16.60
C ASN A 78 -4.16 0.27 15.83
N SER A 79 -4.64 -0.20 14.67
CA SER A 79 -3.90 -1.15 13.84
C SER A 79 -2.73 -0.51 13.10
N ALA A 80 -2.79 0.81 12.84
CA ALA A 80 -1.69 1.57 12.23
C ALA A 80 -0.44 1.60 13.10
N ASP A 81 -0.61 1.56 14.42
CA ASP A 81 0.49 1.61 15.37
C ASP A 81 1.15 0.26 15.65
N SER A 82 0.67 -0.83 15.05
CA SER A 82 1.28 -2.15 15.20
C SER A 82 2.75 -2.18 14.75
N GLU A 83 3.55 -3.06 15.35
CA GLU A 83 4.96 -3.23 14.99
C GLU A 83 5.12 -3.54 13.50
N THR A 84 4.25 -4.39 12.95
CA THR A 84 4.24 -4.74 11.53
C THR A 84 3.99 -3.53 10.63
N VAL A 85 2.97 -2.71 10.91
CA VAL A 85 2.68 -1.53 10.07
C VAL A 85 3.81 -0.50 10.17
N ARG A 86 4.33 -0.24 11.38
CA ARG A 86 5.48 0.65 11.57
C ARG A 86 6.71 0.18 10.80
N ALA A 87 6.99 -1.12 10.82
CA ALA A 87 8.12 -1.69 10.07
C ALA A 87 7.93 -1.55 8.56
N VAL A 88 6.73 -1.82 8.04
CA VAL A 88 6.41 -1.70 6.61
C VAL A 88 6.46 -0.24 6.14
N ALA A 89 5.95 0.69 6.94
CA ALA A 89 6.02 2.11 6.65
C ALA A 89 7.47 2.60 6.57
N ARG A 90 8.33 2.21 7.52
CA ARG A 90 9.77 2.51 7.46
C ARG A 90 10.45 1.88 6.25
N MET A 91 10.21 0.60 5.95
CA MET A 91 10.81 -0.09 4.81
C MET A 91 10.52 0.60 3.47
N THR A 92 9.29 1.09 3.28
CA THR A 92 8.91 1.82 2.06
C THR A 92 9.49 3.24 2.05
N ALA A 93 9.49 3.95 3.17
CA ALA A 93 10.11 5.27 3.29
C ALA A 93 11.62 5.24 3.00
N GLU A 94 12.37 4.32 3.63
CA GLU A 94 13.82 4.13 3.44
C GLU A 94 14.22 3.82 2.00
N THR A 95 13.30 3.26 1.22
CA THR A 95 13.53 2.89 -0.18
C THR A 95 12.80 3.81 -1.17
N ASN A 96 12.21 4.90 -0.68
CA ASN A 96 11.45 5.87 -1.47
C ASN A 96 10.32 5.22 -2.31
N ARG A 97 9.62 4.24 -1.72
CA ARG A 97 8.50 3.49 -2.32
C ARG A 97 7.18 3.85 -1.63
N LEU A 98 6.07 3.51 -2.29
CA LEU A 98 4.73 3.86 -1.83
C LEU A 98 4.16 2.83 -0.85
N LEU A 99 3.33 3.30 0.08
CA LEU A 99 2.28 2.50 0.71
C LEU A 99 0.99 2.70 -0.09
N HIS A 100 0.27 1.63 -0.41
CA HIS A 100 -1.10 1.71 -0.93
C HIS A 100 -2.06 1.27 0.17
N VAL A 101 -2.76 2.23 0.75
CA VAL A 101 -3.47 2.07 2.03
C VAL A 101 -4.96 2.19 1.84
N HIS A 102 -5.68 1.12 2.14
CA HIS A 102 -7.14 1.12 2.24
C HIS A 102 -7.55 1.36 3.68
N ALA A 103 -7.90 2.61 3.99
CA ALA A 103 -8.27 3.04 5.32
C ALA A 103 -9.02 4.39 5.30
N ASP A 104 -9.50 4.82 6.47
CA ASP A 104 -9.97 6.18 6.70
C ASP A 104 -8.81 7.16 6.97
N SER A 105 -9.13 8.45 7.06
CA SER A 105 -8.18 9.52 7.33
C SER A 105 -7.47 9.37 8.67
N GLN A 106 -8.13 8.85 9.71
CA GLN A 106 -7.53 8.69 11.04
C GLN A 106 -6.35 7.71 11.00
N VAL A 107 -6.49 6.62 10.24
CA VAL A 107 -5.39 5.68 10.00
C VAL A 107 -4.26 6.34 9.21
N ILE A 108 -4.56 7.15 8.19
CA ILE A 108 -3.54 7.87 7.41
C ILE A 108 -2.73 8.81 8.31
N GLU A 109 -3.40 9.62 9.13
CA GLU A 109 -2.77 10.51 10.09
C GLU A 109 -1.89 9.74 11.09
N ALA A 110 -2.35 8.58 11.57
CA ALA A 110 -1.58 7.74 12.49
C ALA A 110 -0.29 7.19 11.85
N ILE A 111 -0.33 6.80 10.57
CA ILE A 111 0.87 6.37 9.84
C ILE A 111 1.88 7.52 9.73
N PHE A 112 1.43 8.71 9.32
CA PHE A 112 2.30 9.89 9.22
C PHE A 112 2.86 10.32 10.58
N ALA A 113 2.10 10.15 11.67
CA ALA A 113 2.57 10.50 13.01
C ALA A 113 3.83 9.74 13.43
N HIS A 114 4.00 8.49 12.99
CA HIS A 114 5.19 7.69 13.30
C HIS A 114 6.20 7.56 12.15
N THR A 115 5.78 7.82 10.91
CA THR A 115 6.63 7.81 9.71
C THR A 115 6.30 9.05 8.86
N PRO A 116 6.78 10.24 9.24
CA PRO A 116 6.41 11.51 8.58
C PRO A 116 6.87 11.60 7.11
N ASP A 117 7.89 10.82 6.74
CA ASP A 117 8.45 10.70 5.39
C ASP A 117 7.78 9.61 4.55
N ALA A 118 6.72 8.97 5.07
CA ALA A 118 5.94 8.00 4.31
C ALA A 118 5.39 8.63 3.03
N ARG A 119 5.32 7.82 1.96
CA ARG A 119 4.67 8.20 0.70
C ARG A 119 3.45 7.30 0.53
N ILE A 120 2.27 7.88 0.52
CA ILE A 120 1.01 7.13 0.60
C ILE A 120 0.14 7.39 -0.63
N LEU A 121 -0.25 6.31 -1.30
CA LEU A 121 -1.40 6.26 -2.18
C LEU A 121 -2.60 5.78 -1.36
N TRP A 122 -3.52 6.69 -1.07
CA TRP A 122 -4.71 6.45 -0.27
C TRP A 122 -5.82 5.87 -1.15
N ALA A 123 -6.17 4.61 -0.89
CA ALA A 123 -7.18 3.90 -1.65
C ALA A 123 -8.58 4.44 -1.34
N HIS A 124 -9.35 4.71 -2.39
CA HIS A 124 -10.75 5.14 -2.33
C HIS A 124 -11.00 6.38 -1.44
N ALA A 125 -10.00 7.25 -1.29
CA ALA A 125 -10.09 8.55 -0.60
C ALA A 125 -10.91 8.50 0.71
N GLY A 126 -10.57 7.59 1.63
CA GLY A 126 -11.19 7.55 2.97
C GLY A 126 -12.51 6.82 3.06
N MET A 127 -12.95 6.13 2.00
CA MET A 127 -14.15 5.29 1.91
C MET A 127 -15.46 6.04 2.18
N ALA A 128 -15.71 6.36 3.45
CA ALA A 128 -16.89 7.04 3.95
C ALA A 128 -16.56 8.42 4.57
N ASP A 129 -15.29 8.84 4.55
CA ASP A 129 -14.90 10.16 5.02
C ASP A 129 -15.62 11.27 4.22
N PRO A 130 -16.13 12.31 4.90
CA PRO A 130 -16.74 13.45 4.21
C PRO A 130 -15.73 14.20 3.33
N PRO A 131 -16.16 14.84 2.23
CA PRO A 131 -15.28 15.59 1.32
C PRO A 131 -14.37 16.61 2.01
N GLU A 132 -14.87 17.30 3.04
CA GLU A 132 -14.10 18.26 3.83
C GLU A 132 -12.98 17.62 4.65
N VAL A 133 -13.17 16.38 5.11
CA VAL A 133 -12.14 15.60 5.81
C VAL A 133 -11.09 15.15 4.81
N ILE A 134 -11.51 14.61 3.66
CA ILE A 134 -10.60 14.20 2.57
C ILE A 134 -9.72 15.37 2.14
N ALA A 135 -10.33 16.53 1.86
CA ALA A 135 -9.60 17.72 1.41
C ALA A 135 -8.59 18.20 2.47
N ARG A 136 -8.98 18.20 3.75
CA ARG A 136 -8.07 18.59 4.84
C ARG A 136 -6.90 17.63 4.98
N THR A 137 -7.14 16.32 4.92
CA THR A 137 -6.09 15.31 5.06
C THR A 137 -5.11 15.35 3.88
N LEU A 138 -5.60 15.54 2.65
CA LEU A 138 -4.74 15.76 1.47
C LEU A 138 -3.91 17.05 1.60
N ALA A 139 -4.50 18.14 2.11
CA ALA A 139 -3.79 19.41 2.28
C ALA A 139 -2.73 19.37 3.41
N ALA A 140 -2.88 18.47 4.38
CA ALA A 140 -1.96 18.36 5.52
C ALA A 140 -0.65 17.64 5.16
N HIS A 141 -0.64 16.80 4.11
CA HIS A 141 0.46 15.89 3.80
C HIS A 141 0.88 15.98 2.33
N GLU A 142 2.02 16.60 2.05
CA GLU A 142 2.55 16.75 0.68
C GLU A 142 2.85 15.40 -0.01
N ASN A 143 3.08 14.34 0.79
CA ASN A 143 3.39 12.99 0.33
C ASN A 143 2.18 12.05 0.32
N LEU A 144 0.96 12.61 0.30
CA LEU A 144 -0.29 11.88 0.20
C LEU A 144 -0.97 12.13 -1.16
N TRP A 145 -1.32 11.05 -1.84
CA TRP A 145 -2.15 11.06 -3.05
C TRP A 145 -3.37 10.18 -2.82
N ALA A 146 -4.44 10.41 -3.56
CA ALA A 146 -5.61 9.53 -3.57
C ALA A 146 -5.81 8.95 -4.97
N GLU A 147 -6.22 7.68 -5.04
CA GLU A 147 -6.79 7.10 -6.26
C GLU A 147 -8.32 7.28 -6.26
N ILE A 148 -8.87 7.58 -7.43
CA ILE A 148 -10.29 7.85 -7.68
C ILE A 148 -10.78 7.19 -8.98
#